data_AF-A0A518BIJ0-F1
#
_entry.id   AF-A0A518BIJ0-F1
#
_cell.length_a   1.000
_cell.length_b   1.000
_cell.length_c   1.000
_cell.angle_alpha   90.00
_cell.angle_beta   90.00
_cell.angle_gamma   90.00
#
_symmetry.space_group_name_H-M   'P 1'
#
loop_
_entity.id
_entity.type
_entity.pdbx_description
1 polymer ?
#
loop_
_entity_poly.entity_id
_entity_poly.type
_entity_poly.pdbx_seq_one_letter_code
_entity_poly.pdbx_strand_id
1 'polypeptide(L)'
;MLTTRLLAALAPIALTLAACVNQSDGTSGVAIGGTASGNAAGGVSEASPGESDAPTRPGEFVKPSDQELRELLTDEQYRVTQQSGTERAFSGEYDKFWEPGIYVDVVSGEPLFSSLDKFNSGTGWPSFTRPIEAESVVELEDRDGRWVRTEIRSAKADSHLGHVFPDGPREAGGMRYCMNSAALRFVPLDELGRRGYDEYLGRFEAAGLVPAADSATDQQATGEQAMGEQTEKAIIAGGCFWGMEELLRKIDGVLDTEVGYCGGSNADATYRNHPGHAEAVLVTFDPSKISFERLLTDWFFRMHDPTTLDRQGNDRGSSYRSTIFYFDAEQKRVAEDAIAEVGASGKWSDPIVTTVEPVKNWSVAEPEHQDYLASRPNGYTCHFLRPWDEGVTNQR
;
A
#
# COMPACT_ATOMS: atom_id res chain seq x y z
N MET A 1 -56.67 27.68 30.22
CA MET A 1 -57.30 28.61 29.26
C MET A 1 -56.20 29.54 28.77
N LEU A 2 -55.92 29.48 27.45
CA LEU A 2 -55.32 30.45 26.53
C LEU A 2 -54.47 31.61 27.09
N THR A 3 -53.35 32.06 26.52
CA THR A 3 -52.46 31.67 25.41
C THR A 3 -51.33 32.71 25.46
N THR A 4 -50.07 32.30 25.50
CA THR A 4 -48.92 33.20 25.31
C THR A 4 -48.21 32.77 24.03
N ARG A 5 -48.22 33.63 23.00
CA ARG A 5 -47.40 33.46 21.78
C ARG A 5 -46.68 34.77 21.49
N LEU A 6 -45.37 34.75 21.70
CA LEU A 6 -44.41 35.73 21.18
C LEU A 6 -44.06 35.27 19.75
N LEU A 7 -44.21 36.15 18.77
CA LEU A 7 -43.78 35.92 17.39
C LEU A 7 -42.65 36.90 17.06
N ALA A 8 -41.49 36.35 16.72
CA ALA A 8 -40.32 37.05 16.21
C ALA A 8 -40.56 37.53 14.77
N ALA A 9 -40.10 38.74 14.45
CA ALA A 9 -40.08 39.28 13.10
C ALA A 9 -38.63 39.38 12.58
N LEU A 10 -38.42 38.74 11.44
CA LEU A 10 -37.19 38.64 10.65
C LEU A 10 -36.83 39.97 9.97
N ALA A 11 -35.53 40.26 9.87
CA ALA A 11 -34.98 41.31 9.00
C ALA A 11 -34.35 40.67 7.74
N PRO A 12 -34.47 41.28 6.53
CA PRO A 12 -33.91 40.72 5.31
C PRO A 12 -32.46 41.19 5.06
N ILE A 13 -31.63 40.25 4.60
CA ILE A 13 -30.26 40.47 4.10
C ILE A 13 -30.35 40.88 2.63
N ALA A 14 -29.74 42.02 2.29
CA ALA A 14 -29.61 42.51 0.93
C ALA A 14 -28.36 41.90 0.25
N LEU A 15 -28.60 41.23 -0.88
CA LEU A 15 -27.60 40.68 -1.79
C LEU A 15 -27.19 41.76 -2.80
N THR A 16 -25.91 42.12 -2.85
CA THR A 16 -25.39 43.06 -3.86
C THR A 16 -24.40 42.32 -4.76
N LEU A 17 -24.80 42.13 -6.02
CA LEU A 17 -23.98 41.61 -7.11
C LEU A 17 -23.16 42.77 -7.68
N ALA A 18 -21.83 42.61 -7.80
CA ALA A 18 -20.98 43.51 -8.58
C ALA A 18 -20.18 42.68 -9.58
N ALA A 19 -20.56 42.79 -10.85
CA ALA A 19 -19.78 42.35 -11.99
C ALA A 19 -18.82 43.45 -12.41
N CYS A 20 -17.55 43.12 -12.66
CA CYS A 20 -16.63 43.96 -13.40
C CYS A 20 -15.99 43.15 -14.54
N VAL A 21 -16.34 43.57 -15.75
CA VAL A 21 -15.68 43.26 -17.02
C VAL A 21 -14.36 44.03 -17.07
N ASN A 22 -13.33 43.46 -17.71
CA ASN A 22 -12.39 44.27 -18.49
C ASN A 22 -11.76 43.49 -19.64
N GLN A 23 -11.79 44.10 -20.83
CA GLN A 23 -11.12 43.70 -22.06
C GLN A 23 -10.05 44.77 -22.41
N SER A 24 -9.12 44.37 -23.29
CA SER A 24 -8.29 45.19 -24.22
C SER A 24 -7.18 46.05 -23.59
N ASP A 25 -5.97 46.26 -24.15
CA ASP A 25 -5.39 46.04 -25.48
C ASP A 25 -3.83 46.16 -25.42
N GLY A 26 -3.15 45.58 -26.42
CA GLY A 26 -1.89 46.08 -27.06
C GLY A 26 -0.56 45.98 -26.26
N THR A 27 0.64 45.77 -26.83
CA THR A 27 1.15 45.73 -28.22
C THR A 27 2.61 45.22 -28.20
N SER A 28 2.97 44.42 -29.20
CA SER A 28 4.22 44.43 -30.01
C SER A 28 5.63 44.47 -29.37
N GLY A 29 6.40 43.39 -29.60
CA GLY A 29 7.50 43.44 -30.57
C GLY A 29 8.96 43.34 -30.08
N VAL A 30 9.68 42.43 -30.75
CA VAL A 30 11.10 42.45 -31.17
C VAL A 30 12.01 41.40 -30.51
N ALA A 31 12.53 40.54 -31.38
CA ALA A 31 13.59 39.57 -31.16
C ALA A 31 14.95 40.12 -31.65
N ILE A 32 16.00 39.89 -30.86
CA ILE A 32 17.44 39.77 -31.19
C ILE A 32 18.02 38.89 -30.05
N GLY A 33 18.76 37.79 -30.19
CA GLY A 33 19.83 37.45 -31.12
C GLY A 33 21.18 37.59 -30.38
N GLY A 34 21.79 36.48 -29.91
CA GLY A 34 23.26 36.43 -29.67
C GLY A 34 23.78 35.88 -28.33
N THR A 35 24.09 34.58 -28.33
CA THR A 35 25.36 33.94 -27.88
C THR A 35 25.94 34.12 -26.47
N ALA A 36 26.00 32.96 -25.78
CA ALA A 36 27.21 32.27 -25.30
C ALA A 36 27.77 32.49 -23.87
N SER A 37 27.97 31.33 -23.25
CA SER A 37 29.09 30.92 -22.38
C SER A 37 28.94 31.11 -20.86
N GLY A 38 28.87 29.98 -20.16
CA GLY A 38 28.84 29.92 -18.70
C GLY A 38 28.91 28.47 -18.17
N ASN A 39 30.10 27.87 -18.33
CA ASN A 39 30.66 26.70 -17.64
C ASN A 39 29.76 25.77 -16.79
N ALA A 40 29.67 24.53 -17.25
CA ALA A 40 29.29 23.36 -16.45
C ALA A 40 30.54 22.74 -15.79
N ALA A 41 30.46 22.54 -14.47
CA ALA A 41 31.19 21.52 -13.72
C ALA A 41 30.09 20.78 -12.93
N GLY A 42 29.86 19.49 -13.08
CA GLY A 42 30.82 18.41 -12.99
C GLY A 42 30.56 17.71 -11.66
N GLY A 43 29.62 16.76 -11.67
CA GLY A 43 29.19 16.01 -10.49
C GLY A 43 28.25 14.88 -10.90
N VAL A 44 28.85 13.79 -11.37
CA VAL A 44 28.21 12.49 -11.64
C VAL A 44 27.91 11.84 -10.30
N SER A 45 26.64 11.51 -10.03
CA SER A 45 26.28 10.50 -9.03
C SER A 45 25.29 9.54 -9.67
N GLU A 46 25.71 8.28 -9.69
CA GLU A 46 25.02 7.12 -10.25
C GLU A 46 23.60 6.99 -9.69
N ALA A 47 22.63 6.92 -10.61
CA ALA A 47 21.25 6.58 -10.32
C ALA A 47 21.09 5.06 -10.43
N SER A 48 20.51 4.43 -9.41
CA SER A 48 19.95 3.08 -9.51
C SER A 48 18.47 3.19 -9.89
N PRO A 49 17.98 2.51 -10.93
CA PRO A 49 16.53 2.39 -11.22
C PRO A 49 15.98 1.24 -10.36
N GLY A 50 14.97 1.43 -9.52
CA GLY A 50 13.65 2.01 -9.79
C GLY A 50 12.70 0.81 -9.82
N GLU A 51 11.83 0.61 -8.85
CA GLU A 51 10.94 -0.56 -8.79
C GLU A 51 9.50 -0.06 -8.80
N SER A 52 8.77 -0.35 -9.87
CA SER A 52 7.47 0.24 -10.14
C SER A 52 6.34 -0.67 -9.81
N ASP A 53 5.44 -0.15 -9.01
CA ASP A 53 4.08 -0.62 -8.94
C ASP A 53 3.17 0.30 -9.75
N ALA A 54 2.62 -0.20 -10.87
CA ALA A 54 1.28 0.10 -11.38
C ALA A 54 0.92 -0.83 -12.56
N PRO A 55 -0.36 -1.20 -12.83
CA PRO A 55 -1.60 -0.80 -12.15
C PRO A 55 -2.59 -1.95 -11.78
N THR A 56 -3.56 -1.61 -10.93
CA THR A 56 -4.82 -2.34 -10.64
C THR A 56 -5.88 -2.06 -11.72
N ARG A 57 -6.79 -3.00 -12.04
CA ARG A 57 -7.94 -2.80 -12.98
C ARG A 57 -9.28 -2.82 -12.23
N PRO A 58 -10.33 -2.05 -12.65
CA PRO A 58 -10.84 -2.00 -14.03
C PRO A 58 -10.95 -0.60 -14.65
N GLY A 59 -9.96 -0.29 -15.48
CA GLY A 59 -10.08 0.38 -16.79
C GLY A 59 -9.29 -0.46 -17.81
N GLU A 60 -9.40 -0.22 -19.11
CA GLU A 60 -8.58 -0.91 -20.10
C GLU A 60 -7.10 -0.56 -19.87
N PHE A 61 -6.29 -1.49 -19.34
CA PHE A 61 -4.84 -1.28 -19.16
C PHE A 61 -4.23 -0.91 -20.51
N VAL A 62 -3.55 0.21 -20.50
CA VAL A 62 -2.72 0.70 -21.59
C VAL A 62 -1.28 0.49 -21.15
N LYS A 63 -0.51 -0.25 -21.95
CA LYS A 63 0.90 -0.50 -21.64
C LYS A 63 1.66 0.84 -21.57
N PRO A 64 2.41 1.11 -20.49
CA PRO A 64 3.27 2.29 -20.42
C PRO A 64 4.30 2.32 -21.55
N SER A 65 4.77 3.52 -21.89
CA SER A 65 5.82 3.71 -22.90
C SER A 65 7.15 3.12 -22.44
N ASP A 66 8.07 2.86 -23.38
CA ASP A 66 9.40 2.31 -23.06
C ASP A 66 10.17 3.18 -22.05
N GLN A 67 10.04 4.50 -22.16
CA GLN A 67 10.68 5.43 -21.23
C GLN A 67 10.08 5.30 -19.83
N GLU A 68 8.75 5.31 -19.72
CA GLU A 68 8.07 5.12 -18.44
C GLU A 68 8.47 3.79 -17.82
N LEU A 69 8.50 2.70 -18.59
CA LEU A 69 8.93 1.38 -18.11
C LEU A 69 10.37 1.34 -17.57
N ARG A 70 11.28 2.18 -18.07
CA ARG A 70 12.67 2.29 -17.55
C ARG A 70 12.78 3.09 -16.26
N GLU A 71 11.89 4.05 -16.07
CA GLU A 71 11.80 4.83 -14.83
C GLU A 71 11.09 4.01 -13.75
N LEU A 72 10.16 3.20 -14.20
CA LEU A 72 9.32 2.34 -13.39
C LEU A 72 10.08 1.08 -12.94
N LEU A 73 10.56 0.25 -13.86
CA LEU A 73 11.12 -1.08 -13.53
C LEU A 73 12.61 -1.03 -13.20
N THR A 74 13.06 -2.01 -12.41
CA THR A 74 14.49 -2.12 -12.09
C THR A 74 15.23 -2.52 -13.36
N ASP A 75 16.55 -2.30 -13.41
CA ASP A 75 17.34 -2.73 -14.57
C ASP A 75 17.13 -4.22 -14.90
N GLU A 76 17.00 -5.06 -13.88
CA GLU A 76 16.75 -6.50 -14.07
C GLU A 76 15.31 -6.78 -14.50
N GLN A 77 14.30 -6.17 -13.87
CA GLN A 77 12.89 -6.31 -14.27
C GLN A 77 12.67 -5.83 -15.71
N TYR A 78 13.24 -4.68 -16.08
CA TYR A 78 13.18 -4.15 -17.44
C TYR A 78 13.89 -5.08 -18.44
N ARG A 79 15.11 -5.53 -18.12
CA ARG A 79 15.87 -6.46 -18.97
C ARG A 79 15.12 -7.78 -19.19
N VAL A 80 14.54 -8.33 -18.13
CA VAL A 80 13.76 -9.57 -18.21
C VAL A 80 12.48 -9.34 -19.01
N THR A 81 11.61 -8.44 -18.57
CA THR A 81 10.26 -8.29 -19.11
C THR A 81 10.24 -7.69 -20.52
N GLN A 82 11.10 -6.71 -20.82
CA GLN A 82 11.05 -5.95 -22.08
C GLN A 82 12.13 -6.37 -23.09
N GLN A 83 13.24 -6.96 -22.64
CA GLN A 83 14.35 -7.39 -23.51
C GLN A 83 14.50 -8.91 -23.60
N SER A 84 13.50 -9.67 -23.13
CA SER A 84 13.49 -11.14 -23.11
C SER A 84 14.73 -11.73 -22.41
N GLY A 85 15.21 -11.04 -21.38
CA GLY A 85 16.30 -11.51 -20.54
C GLY A 85 15.87 -12.66 -19.65
N THR A 86 16.82 -13.48 -19.24
CA THR A 86 16.62 -14.48 -18.18
C THR A 86 17.50 -14.12 -16.98
N GLU A 87 16.93 -14.16 -15.78
CA GLU A 87 17.67 -14.01 -14.53
C GLU A 87 18.68 -15.14 -14.37
N ARG A 88 19.65 -14.97 -13.46
CA ARG A 88 20.53 -16.07 -13.10
C ARG A 88 19.79 -17.10 -12.23
N ALA A 89 20.06 -18.39 -12.46
CA ALA A 89 19.54 -19.45 -11.60
C ALA A 89 19.89 -19.20 -10.12
N PHE A 90 18.93 -19.45 -9.23
CA PHE A 90 19.03 -19.34 -7.76
C PHE A 90 19.25 -17.93 -7.22
N SER A 91 19.10 -16.89 -8.04
CA SER A 91 19.19 -15.49 -7.56
C SER A 91 17.84 -14.81 -7.38
N GLY A 92 16.79 -15.30 -8.05
CA GLY A 92 15.47 -14.71 -7.98
C GLY A 92 14.78 -14.94 -6.64
N GLU A 93 14.04 -13.93 -6.18
CA GLU A 93 13.31 -13.92 -4.90
C GLU A 93 12.38 -15.14 -4.74
N TYR A 94 11.72 -15.55 -5.82
CA TYR A 94 10.61 -16.51 -5.74
C TYR A 94 11.01 -17.98 -5.98
N ASP A 95 12.30 -18.29 -6.19
CA ASP A 95 12.77 -19.68 -6.33
C ASP A 95 12.40 -20.52 -5.10
N LYS A 96 12.79 -20.04 -3.90
CA LYS A 96 12.59 -20.73 -2.60
C LYS A 96 11.52 -20.10 -1.71
N PHE A 97 10.59 -19.38 -2.32
CA PHE A 97 9.47 -18.73 -1.65
C PHE A 97 8.20 -19.57 -1.79
N TRP A 98 7.43 -19.74 -0.71
CA TRP A 98 6.31 -20.71 -0.64
C TRP A 98 5.06 -20.18 0.03
N GLU A 99 4.94 -18.87 0.21
CA GLU A 99 3.76 -18.28 0.85
C GLU A 99 2.49 -18.48 0.02
N PRO A 100 1.31 -18.60 0.67
CA PRO A 100 0.04 -18.70 -0.01
C PRO A 100 -0.32 -17.35 -0.67
N GLY A 101 -0.66 -17.36 -1.96
CA GLY A 101 -0.98 -16.15 -2.71
C GLY A 101 -0.85 -16.34 -4.22
N ILE A 102 -0.91 -15.24 -4.97
CA ILE A 102 -0.78 -15.23 -6.43
C ILE A 102 0.46 -14.46 -6.86
N TYR A 103 0.95 -14.78 -8.06
CA TYR A 103 2.01 -14.06 -8.73
C TYR A 103 1.39 -13.29 -9.89
N VAL A 104 1.59 -11.98 -9.89
CA VAL A 104 1.07 -11.07 -10.91
C VAL A 104 2.19 -10.54 -11.79
N ASP A 105 1.88 -10.11 -13.00
CA ASP A 105 2.82 -9.39 -13.88
C ASP A 105 3.28 -8.10 -13.18
N VAL A 106 4.60 -7.92 -13.05
CA VAL A 106 5.18 -6.70 -12.46
C VAL A 106 4.80 -5.44 -13.24
N VAL A 107 4.46 -5.55 -14.53
CA VAL A 107 4.13 -4.41 -15.41
C VAL A 107 2.64 -4.07 -15.42
N SER A 108 1.75 -5.05 -15.34
CA SER A 108 0.30 -4.81 -15.49
C SER A 108 -0.55 -5.23 -14.30
N GLY A 109 0.04 -5.83 -13.27
CA GLY A 109 -0.70 -6.44 -12.17
C GLY A 109 -1.63 -7.58 -12.63
N GLU A 110 -1.41 -8.16 -13.81
CA GLU A 110 -2.26 -9.26 -14.29
C GLU A 110 -1.97 -10.52 -13.48
N PRO A 111 -2.97 -11.24 -12.94
CA PRO A 111 -2.76 -12.54 -12.32
C PRO A 111 -2.20 -13.56 -13.33
N LEU A 112 -1.01 -14.11 -13.04
CA LEU A 112 -0.32 -15.03 -13.93
C LEU A 112 -0.27 -16.45 -13.36
N PHE A 113 0.08 -16.61 -12.09
CA PHE A 113 0.25 -17.92 -11.46
C PHE A 113 -0.28 -17.95 -10.03
N SER A 114 -0.68 -19.12 -9.54
CA SER A 114 -1.06 -19.34 -8.15
C SER A 114 0.03 -20.11 -7.41
N SER A 115 0.25 -19.80 -6.13
CA SER A 115 1.15 -20.60 -5.29
C SER A 115 0.67 -22.05 -5.11
N LEU A 116 -0.62 -22.33 -5.31
CA LEU A 116 -1.19 -23.69 -5.32
C LEU A 116 -0.60 -24.57 -6.44
N ASP A 117 -0.17 -23.96 -7.53
CA ASP A 117 0.40 -24.64 -8.69
C ASP A 117 1.95 -24.57 -8.69
N LYS A 118 2.55 -23.92 -7.68
CA LYS A 118 4.01 -23.79 -7.55
C LYS A 118 4.62 -25.09 -7.03
N PHE A 119 5.77 -25.48 -7.58
CA PHE A 119 6.53 -26.64 -7.12
C PHE A 119 8.03 -26.42 -7.25
N ASN A 120 8.82 -27.24 -6.54
CA ASN A 120 10.28 -27.18 -6.62
C ASN A 120 10.78 -28.05 -7.77
N SER A 121 11.24 -27.40 -8.85
CA SER A 121 11.84 -28.06 -10.01
C SER A 121 13.34 -28.32 -9.86
N GLY A 122 14.00 -27.68 -8.88
CA GLY A 122 15.45 -27.69 -8.69
C GLY A 122 16.22 -26.86 -9.72
N THR A 123 15.55 -26.10 -10.59
CA THR A 123 16.22 -25.33 -11.66
C THR A 123 16.78 -23.98 -11.20
N GLY A 124 16.32 -23.46 -10.07
CA GLY A 124 16.72 -22.15 -9.55
C GLY A 124 15.83 -20.99 -10.00
N TRP A 125 14.61 -21.29 -10.44
CA TRP A 125 13.60 -20.32 -10.84
C TRP A 125 12.23 -20.77 -10.32
N PRO A 126 11.32 -19.85 -9.96
CA PRO A 126 9.95 -20.20 -9.61
C PRO A 126 9.31 -21.01 -10.74
N SER A 127 8.77 -22.17 -10.38
CA SER A 127 8.22 -23.14 -11.33
C SER A 127 6.79 -23.48 -10.96
N PHE A 128 5.91 -23.46 -11.97
CA PHE A 128 4.48 -23.72 -11.82
C PHE A 128 4.04 -24.82 -12.78
N THR A 129 2.99 -25.55 -12.43
CA THR A 129 2.44 -26.62 -13.28
C THR A 129 1.54 -26.07 -14.38
N ARG A 130 0.93 -24.90 -14.16
CA ARG A 130 0.03 -24.19 -15.09
C ARG A 130 -0.12 -22.71 -14.73
N PRO A 131 -0.54 -21.84 -15.66
CA PRO A 131 -0.98 -20.49 -15.34
C PRO A 131 -2.28 -20.51 -14.52
N ILE A 132 -2.55 -19.41 -13.84
CA ILE A 132 -3.77 -19.25 -13.03
C ILE A 132 -5.01 -19.28 -13.93
N GLU A 133 -4.97 -18.59 -15.07
CA GLU A 133 -5.93 -18.69 -16.16
C GLU A 133 -5.17 -18.96 -17.46
N ALA A 134 -5.73 -19.76 -18.37
CA ALA A 134 -5.04 -20.09 -19.62
C ALA A 134 -4.84 -18.84 -20.49
N GLU A 135 -5.75 -17.88 -20.40
CA GLU A 135 -5.79 -16.65 -21.17
C GLU A 135 -4.87 -15.55 -20.62
N SER A 136 -4.29 -15.71 -19.42
CA SER A 136 -3.38 -14.69 -18.85
C SER A 136 -1.98 -14.75 -19.45
N VAL A 137 -1.66 -15.81 -20.20
CA VAL A 137 -0.37 -16.01 -20.85
C VAL A 137 -0.51 -16.29 -22.35
N VAL A 138 0.52 -15.91 -23.09
CA VAL A 138 0.68 -16.19 -24.52
C VAL A 138 1.90 -17.07 -24.72
N GLU A 139 1.71 -18.19 -25.40
CA GLU A 139 2.79 -19.08 -25.82
C GLU A 139 3.35 -18.64 -27.17
N LEU A 140 4.64 -18.35 -27.23
CA LEU A 140 5.36 -18.00 -28.45
C LEU A 140 6.47 -19.01 -28.73
N GLU A 141 6.67 -19.31 -30.01
CA GLU A 141 7.76 -20.18 -30.43
C GLU A 141 9.08 -19.39 -30.41
N ASP A 142 10.00 -19.78 -29.54
CA ASP A 142 11.33 -19.19 -29.40
C ASP A 142 12.38 -20.11 -30.03
N ARG A 143 13.05 -19.61 -31.08
CA ARG A 143 14.05 -20.35 -31.85
C ARG A 143 15.44 -19.77 -31.64
N ASP A 144 16.29 -20.49 -30.90
CA ASP A 144 17.71 -20.16 -30.74
C ASP A 144 18.62 -20.93 -31.71
N GLY A 145 18.15 -21.17 -32.94
CA GLY A 145 18.89 -21.83 -34.02
C GLY A 145 19.23 -23.32 -33.84
N ARG A 146 19.24 -23.86 -32.60
CA ARG A 146 19.50 -25.27 -32.26
C ARG A 146 18.36 -25.95 -31.52
N TRP A 147 17.54 -25.18 -30.83
CA TRP A 147 16.43 -25.66 -30.01
C TRP A 147 15.19 -24.79 -30.26
N VAL A 148 14.03 -25.42 -30.20
CA VAL A 148 12.74 -24.72 -30.17
C VAL A 148 12.26 -24.79 -28.73
N ARG A 149 12.09 -23.63 -28.09
CA ARG A 149 11.47 -23.49 -26.77
C ARG A 149 10.14 -22.78 -26.94
N THR A 150 9.27 -22.92 -25.95
CA THR A 150 8.03 -22.15 -25.90
C THR A 150 8.20 -21.05 -24.86
N GLU A 151 8.33 -19.81 -25.33
CA GLU A 151 8.34 -18.61 -24.50
C GLU A 151 6.93 -18.35 -23.96
N ILE A 152 6.85 -17.92 -22.71
CA ILE A 152 5.63 -17.48 -22.06
C ILE A 152 5.72 -15.97 -21.89
N ARG A 153 4.73 -15.24 -22.41
CA ARG A 153 4.57 -13.79 -22.19
C ARG A 153 3.23 -13.48 -21.53
N SER A 154 3.15 -12.38 -20.77
CA SER A 154 1.86 -11.93 -20.21
C SER A 154 0.94 -11.44 -21.32
N ALA A 155 -0.36 -11.75 -21.22
CA ALA A 155 -1.31 -11.39 -22.26
C ALA A 155 -1.57 -9.88 -22.34
N LYS A 156 -1.60 -9.18 -21.21
CA LYS A 156 -1.88 -7.72 -21.19
C LYS A 156 -0.67 -6.86 -21.51
N ALA A 157 0.50 -7.16 -20.94
CA ALA A 157 1.67 -6.29 -21.06
C ALA A 157 2.71 -6.76 -22.06
N ASP A 158 2.56 -7.98 -22.63
CA ASP A 158 3.61 -8.59 -23.46
C ASP A 158 4.96 -8.66 -22.71
N SER A 159 4.92 -8.88 -21.39
CA SER A 159 6.13 -9.06 -20.57
C SER A 159 6.68 -10.46 -20.81
N HIS A 160 7.97 -10.59 -21.12
CA HIS A 160 8.63 -11.90 -21.10
C HIS A 160 8.65 -12.45 -19.67
N LEU A 161 8.01 -13.61 -19.47
CA LEU A 161 7.90 -14.25 -18.16
C LEU A 161 8.94 -15.37 -18.01
N GLY A 162 9.14 -16.17 -19.05
CA GLY A 162 10.09 -17.28 -19.07
C GLY A 162 9.72 -18.30 -20.14
N HIS A 163 9.86 -19.59 -19.82
CA HIS A 163 9.59 -20.67 -20.77
C HIS A 163 8.82 -21.82 -20.14
N VAL A 164 8.05 -22.55 -20.95
CA VAL A 164 7.38 -23.79 -20.56
C VAL A 164 8.09 -25.01 -21.14
N PHE A 165 8.18 -26.07 -20.33
CA PHE A 165 8.85 -27.32 -20.68
C PHE A 165 7.96 -28.53 -20.37
N PRO A 166 7.99 -29.61 -21.18
CA PRO A 166 7.19 -30.82 -20.96
C PRO A 166 7.86 -31.82 -19.99
N ASP A 167 8.56 -31.30 -18.98
CA ASP A 167 9.31 -32.08 -17.97
C ASP A 167 8.82 -31.83 -16.53
N GLY A 168 7.61 -31.30 -16.39
CA GLY A 168 6.97 -31.07 -15.10
C GLY A 168 6.34 -32.33 -14.47
N PRO A 169 5.74 -32.20 -13.28
CA PRO A 169 5.06 -33.29 -12.59
C PRO A 169 3.94 -33.90 -13.44
N ARG A 170 4.00 -35.21 -13.71
CA ARG A 170 3.09 -35.90 -14.64
C ARG A 170 1.64 -35.89 -14.14
N GLU A 171 1.48 -36.02 -12.82
CA GLU A 171 0.22 -35.97 -12.10
C GLU A 171 -0.48 -34.61 -12.21
N ALA A 172 0.26 -33.54 -12.53
CA ALA A 172 -0.24 -32.18 -12.68
C ALA A 172 -0.24 -31.70 -14.15
N GLY A 173 -0.23 -32.63 -15.11
CA GLY A 173 -0.28 -32.32 -16.54
C GLY A 173 1.08 -32.33 -17.26
N GLY A 174 2.18 -32.54 -16.53
CA GLY A 174 3.52 -32.75 -17.12
C GLY A 174 4.20 -31.48 -17.64
N MET A 175 3.60 -30.31 -17.46
CA MET A 175 4.19 -29.03 -17.86
C MET A 175 4.90 -28.36 -16.69
N ARG A 176 6.00 -27.68 -16.99
CA ARG A 176 6.75 -26.84 -16.07
C ARG A 176 6.90 -25.45 -16.66
N TYR A 177 6.13 -24.52 -16.14
CA TYR A 177 6.25 -23.09 -16.40
C TYR A 177 7.38 -22.55 -15.52
N CYS A 178 8.56 -22.36 -16.11
CA CYS A 178 9.77 -21.91 -15.44
C CYS A 178 9.93 -20.40 -15.66
N MET A 179 9.52 -19.60 -14.68
CA MET A 179 9.37 -18.15 -14.81
C MET A 179 10.52 -17.40 -14.14
N ASN A 180 10.79 -16.17 -14.58
CA ASN A 180 11.70 -15.25 -13.92
C ASN A 180 11.00 -14.58 -12.73
N SER A 181 11.68 -14.45 -11.60
CA SER A 181 11.16 -13.73 -10.44
C SER A 181 10.99 -12.24 -10.74
N ALA A 182 11.93 -11.61 -11.42
CA ALA A 182 11.86 -10.21 -11.86
C ALA A 182 10.76 -9.93 -12.91
N ALA A 183 10.04 -10.94 -13.40
CA ALA A 183 8.83 -10.72 -14.20
C ALA A 183 7.55 -10.74 -13.35
N LEU A 184 7.67 -11.11 -12.08
CA LEU A 184 6.55 -11.38 -11.19
C LEU A 184 6.60 -10.43 -9.99
N ARG A 185 5.42 -10.13 -9.45
CA ARG A 185 5.25 -9.61 -8.10
C ARG A 185 4.32 -10.54 -7.33
N PHE A 186 4.65 -10.84 -6.09
CA PHE A 186 3.79 -11.66 -5.25
C PHE A 186 2.67 -10.82 -4.59
N VAL A 187 1.47 -11.38 -4.51
CA VAL A 187 0.36 -10.87 -3.72
C VAL A 187 -0.05 -11.94 -2.70
N PRO A 188 0.19 -11.72 -1.40
CA PRO A 188 -0.18 -12.66 -0.35
C PRO A 188 -1.70 -12.93 -0.31
N LEU A 189 -2.08 -14.13 0.14
CA LEU A 189 -3.45 -14.60 0.21
C LEU A 189 -4.36 -13.66 1.01
N ASP A 190 -3.88 -13.18 2.16
CA ASP A 190 -4.58 -12.23 3.04
C ASP A 190 -4.71 -10.82 2.43
N GLU A 191 -4.05 -10.58 1.28
CA GLU A 191 -4.10 -9.31 0.55
C GLU A 191 -4.88 -9.37 -0.75
N LEU A 192 -5.34 -10.54 -1.18
CA LEU A 192 -6.02 -10.68 -2.47
C LEU A 192 -7.22 -9.74 -2.56
N GLY A 193 -8.10 -9.74 -1.55
CA GLY A 193 -9.29 -8.89 -1.58
C GLY A 193 -8.97 -7.40 -1.57
N ARG A 194 -8.07 -6.95 -0.69
CA ARG A 194 -7.69 -5.52 -0.60
C ARG A 194 -6.98 -5.01 -1.86
N ARG A 195 -6.33 -5.90 -2.62
CA ARG A 195 -5.64 -5.56 -3.87
C ARG A 195 -6.49 -5.80 -5.13
N GLY A 196 -7.78 -6.15 -4.97
CA GLY A 196 -8.73 -6.30 -6.08
C GLY A 196 -8.66 -7.64 -6.81
N TYR A 197 -8.19 -8.69 -6.13
CA TYR A 197 -8.07 -10.07 -6.63
C TYR A 197 -9.05 -11.03 -5.93
N ASP A 198 -10.17 -10.52 -5.42
CA ASP A 198 -11.18 -11.28 -4.67
C ASP A 198 -11.64 -12.55 -5.40
N GLU A 199 -11.71 -12.51 -6.74
CA GLU A 199 -12.14 -13.63 -7.57
C GLU A 199 -11.28 -14.89 -7.41
N TYR A 200 -10.03 -14.77 -6.93
CA TYR A 200 -9.13 -15.91 -6.74
C TYR A 200 -9.21 -16.51 -5.34
N LEU A 201 -9.87 -15.85 -4.37
CA LEU A 201 -10.00 -16.36 -2.99
C LEU A 201 -10.62 -17.76 -2.95
N GLY A 202 -11.65 -18.00 -3.76
CA GLY A 202 -12.35 -19.30 -3.83
C GLY A 202 -11.44 -20.47 -4.20
N ARG A 203 -10.32 -20.24 -4.90
CA ARG A 203 -9.32 -21.28 -5.21
C ARG A 203 -8.57 -21.73 -3.96
N PHE A 204 -8.26 -20.79 -3.07
CA PHE A 204 -7.57 -21.05 -1.80
C PHE A 204 -8.53 -21.59 -0.73
N GLU A 205 -9.80 -21.19 -0.76
CA GLU A 205 -10.87 -21.84 0.03
C GLU A 205 -11.01 -23.32 -0.35
N ALA A 206 -11.07 -23.64 -1.64
CA ALA A 206 -11.14 -25.02 -2.12
C ALA A 206 -9.91 -25.86 -1.75
N ALA A 207 -8.75 -25.21 -1.58
CA ALA A 207 -7.52 -25.82 -1.09
C ALA A 207 -7.45 -25.93 0.44
N GLY A 208 -8.46 -25.41 1.17
CA GLY A 208 -8.52 -25.42 2.63
C GLY A 208 -7.57 -24.43 3.31
N LEU A 209 -7.08 -23.43 2.57
CA LEU A 209 -6.17 -22.37 3.07
C LEU A 209 -6.92 -21.12 3.52
N VAL A 210 -8.21 -21.02 3.19
CA VAL A 210 -9.14 -19.99 3.66
C VAL A 210 -10.37 -20.71 4.22
N PRO A 211 -10.92 -20.29 5.39
CA PRO A 211 -12.19 -20.83 5.86
C PRO A 211 -13.27 -20.60 4.79
N ALA A 212 -13.97 -21.67 4.39
CA ALA A 212 -15.07 -21.54 3.43
C ALA A 212 -16.08 -20.50 3.95
N ALA A 213 -16.41 -19.52 3.11
CA ALA A 213 -17.36 -18.48 3.44
C ALA A 213 -18.78 -19.04 3.52
N ASP A 214 -19.14 -19.72 4.61
CA ASP A 214 -20.52 -20.11 4.87
C ASP A 214 -21.29 -18.94 5.48
N SER A 215 -22.07 -18.30 4.60
CA SER A 215 -23.49 -18.01 4.78
C SER A 215 -23.96 -17.78 6.22
N ALA A 216 -24.37 -16.54 6.49
CA ALA A 216 -25.12 -16.12 7.66
C ALA A 216 -26.07 -17.20 8.24
N THR A 217 -25.80 -17.65 9.47
CA THR A 217 -26.81 -17.78 10.53
C THR A 217 -26.15 -17.93 11.90
N ASP A 218 -26.56 -17.03 12.78
CA ASP A 218 -26.74 -17.12 14.24
C ASP A 218 -25.81 -17.99 15.12
N GLN A 219 -25.34 -17.28 16.14
CA GLN A 219 -24.59 -17.62 17.34
C GLN A 219 -24.93 -18.97 18.00
N GLN A 220 -23.89 -19.69 18.47
CA GLN A 220 -23.69 -19.91 19.91
C GLN A 220 -22.32 -20.52 20.22
N ALA A 221 -21.65 -19.91 21.19
CA ALA A 221 -20.40 -20.35 21.76
C ALA A 221 -20.49 -21.74 22.41
N THR A 222 -19.56 -22.62 22.05
CA THR A 222 -18.98 -23.59 22.99
C THR A 222 -17.49 -23.69 22.70
N GLY A 223 -16.70 -23.57 23.76
CA GLY A 223 -15.28 -23.33 23.74
C GLY A 223 -14.42 -24.41 23.07
N GLU A 224 -13.17 -24.00 22.90
CA GLU A 224 -12.01 -24.85 22.60
C GLU A 224 -11.99 -25.46 21.20
N GLN A 225 -11.84 -24.59 20.19
CA GLN A 225 -11.36 -24.97 18.87
C GLN A 225 -10.33 -23.94 18.38
N ALA A 226 -9.09 -24.40 18.23
CA ALA A 226 -7.96 -23.84 17.48
C ALA A 226 -7.75 -22.31 17.52
N MET A 227 -6.86 -21.85 18.41
CA MET A 227 -6.16 -20.56 18.26
C MET A 227 -5.26 -20.61 17.01
N GLY A 228 -5.85 -20.45 15.83
CA GLY A 228 -5.12 -19.98 14.66
C GLY A 228 -4.85 -18.48 14.84
N GLU A 229 -3.65 -18.04 14.46
CA GLU A 229 -3.16 -16.66 14.50
C GLU A 229 -4.07 -15.74 13.66
N GLN A 230 -5.21 -15.30 14.22
CA GLN A 230 -5.96 -14.21 13.62
C GLN A 230 -5.11 -12.96 13.76
N THR A 231 -4.89 -12.25 12.65
CA THR A 231 -4.18 -10.97 12.64
C THR A 231 -5.14 -9.89 12.17
N GLU A 232 -5.01 -8.69 12.72
CA GLU A 232 -5.78 -7.52 12.32
C GLU A 232 -4.85 -6.44 11.75
N LYS A 233 -5.39 -5.59 10.87
CA LYS A 233 -4.65 -4.50 10.22
C LYS A 233 -5.29 -3.15 10.53
N ALA A 234 -4.48 -2.13 10.78
CA ALA A 234 -4.92 -0.75 10.99
C ALA A 234 -4.00 0.23 10.25
N ILE A 235 -4.55 1.29 9.65
CA ILE A 235 -3.74 2.37 9.07
C ILE A 235 -3.96 3.65 9.88
N ILE A 236 -2.89 4.18 10.47
CA ILE A 236 -2.94 5.38 11.33
C ILE A 236 -1.89 6.42 10.91
N ALA A 237 -2.26 7.69 10.98
CA ALA A 237 -1.43 8.84 10.63
C ALA A 237 -1.38 9.85 11.79
N GLY A 238 -0.20 10.38 12.09
CA GLY A 238 0.00 11.26 13.24
C GLY A 238 1.23 12.16 13.13
N GLY A 239 1.70 12.46 11.92
CA GLY A 239 2.93 13.22 11.66
C GLY A 239 3.96 12.41 10.87
N CYS A 240 5.24 12.78 10.99
CA CYS A 240 6.36 12.05 10.39
C CYS A 240 6.26 10.54 10.68
N PHE A 241 6.09 9.73 9.63
CA PHE A 241 5.86 8.28 9.80
C PHE A 241 7.06 7.51 10.40
N TRP A 242 8.29 8.03 10.32
CA TRP A 242 9.49 7.39 10.88
C TRP A 242 9.39 7.28 12.40
N GLY A 243 8.96 8.37 13.05
CA GLY A 243 8.77 8.42 14.50
C GLY A 243 7.59 7.56 14.96
N MET A 244 6.53 7.50 14.15
CA MET A 244 5.36 6.65 14.41
C MET A 244 5.73 5.16 14.35
N GLU A 245 6.32 4.71 13.24
CA GLU A 245 6.73 3.33 13.00
C GLU A 245 7.67 2.82 14.10
N GLU A 246 8.68 3.61 14.48
CA GLU A 246 9.67 3.24 15.50
C GLU A 246 9.06 3.00 16.89
N LEU A 247 7.96 3.68 17.22
CA LEU A 247 7.22 3.45 18.46
C LEU A 247 6.26 2.27 18.31
N LEU A 248 5.53 2.19 17.20
CA LEU A 248 4.53 1.15 16.94
C LEU A 248 5.14 -0.25 16.89
N ARG A 249 6.27 -0.42 16.19
CA ARG A 249 6.95 -1.72 16.01
C ARG A 249 7.45 -2.36 17.31
N LYS A 250 7.52 -1.59 18.41
CA LYS A 250 8.00 -2.05 19.73
C LYS A 250 6.86 -2.48 20.65
N ILE A 251 5.62 -2.33 20.22
CA ILE A 251 4.44 -2.68 21.00
C ILE A 251 4.31 -4.20 21.01
N ASP A 252 4.18 -4.80 22.20
CA ASP A 252 3.87 -6.22 22.31
C ASP A 252 2.47 -6.49 21.72
N GLY A 253 2.42 -7.41 20.75
CA GLY A 253 1.23 -7.67 19.94
C GLY A 253 1.28 -7.08 18.54
N VAL A 254 2.14 -6.09 18.26
CA VAL A 254 2.41 -5.68 16.88
C VAL A 254 3.33 -6.71 16.23
N LEU A 255 2.92 -7.20 15.06
CA LEU A 255 3.60 -8.25 14.30
C LEU A 255 4.43 -7.65 13.16
N ASP A 256 3.90 -6.62 12.50
CA ASP A 256 4.55 -5.96 11.38
C ASP A 256 4.10 -4.49 11.25
N THR A 257 4.95 -3.65 10.65
CA THR A 257 4.67 -2.24 10.36
C THR A 257 5.20 -1.86 8.99
N GLU A 258 4.39 -1.17 8.19
CA GLU A 258 4.77 -0.66 6.88
C GLU A 258 4.38 0.83 6.78
N VAL A 259 5.33 1.71 6.44
CA VAL A 259 5.04 3.14 6.28
C VAL A 259 4.61 3.46 4.85
N GLY A 260 3.74 4.45 4.69
CA GLY A 260 3.13 4.77 3.39
C GLY A 260 2.33 6.08 3.39
N TYR A 261 1.59 6.26 2.29
CA TYR A 261 0.78 7.44 2.02
C TYR A 261 -0.69 7.03 1.85
N CYS A 262 -1.61 7.63 2.60
CA CYS A 262 -3.03 7.24 2.58
C CYS A 262 -4.00 8.42 2.49
N GLY A 263 -5.15 8.23 1.85
CA GLY A 263 -6.30 9.14 1.89
C GLY A 263 -6.32 10.23 0.82
N GLY A 264 -5.26 10.37 0.02
CA GLY A 264 -5.17 11.42 -0.99
C GLY A 264 -5.76 11.05 -2.34
N SER A 265 -5.24 11.68 -3.40
CA SER A 265 -5.87 11.70 -4.72
C SER A 265 -5.24 10.75 -5.74
N ASN A 266 -3.93 10.54 -5.73
CA ASN A 266 -3.23 9.64 -6.65
C ASN A 266 -3.07 8.22 -6.07
N ALA A 267 -3.01 7.21 -6.93
CA ALA A 267 -2.85 5.81 -6.51
C ALA A 267 -1.40 5.43 -6.21
N ASP A 268 -0.44 6.08 -6.89
CA ASP A 268 1.00 5.79 -6.80
C ASP A 268 1.69 6.98 -6.10
N ALA A 269 1.35 7.19 -4.83
CA ALA A 269 1.93 8.26 -4.04
C ALA A 269 3.40 7.97 -3.71
N THR A 270 4.25 8.98 -3.87
CA THR A 270 5.68 8.94 -3.53
C THR A 270 6.00 10.04 -2.54
N TYR A 271 7.15 10.00 -1.89
CA TYR A 271 7.58 11.03 -0.93
C TYR A 271 7.56 12.45 -1.52
N ARG A 272 7.80 12.57 -2.83
CA ARG A 272 7.79 13.87 -3.53
C ARG A 272 6.43 14.23 -4.14
N ASN A 273 5.51 13.27 -4.26
CA ASN A 273 4.23 13.46 -4.92
C ASN A 273 3.12 12.61 -4.29
N HIS A 274 2.50 13.14 -3.24
CA HIS A 274 1.40 12.48 -2.53
C HIS A 274 0.26 13.48 -2.19
N PRO A 275 -0.29 14.21 -3.17
CA PRO A 275 -1.30 15.25 -2.95
C PRO A 275 -2.53 14.75 -2.17
N GLY A 276 -2.71 15.33 -0.97
CA GLY A 276 -3.81 15.02 -0.06
C GLY A 276 -3.61 13.76 0.79
N HIS A 277 -2.54 12.99 0.57
CA HIS A 277 -2.24 11.85 1.44
C HIS A 277 -1.68 12.33 2.78
N ALA A 278 -1.93 11.56 3.82
CA ALA A 278 -1.17 11.63 5.06
C ALA A 278 -0.03 10.62 5.00
N GLU A 279 1.12 10.95 5.57
CA GLU A 279 2.12 9.97 6.00
C GLU A 279 1.48 9.10 7.09
N ALA A 280 1.44 7.79 6.84
CA ALA A 280 0.69 6.84 7.63
C ALA A 280 1.47 5.54 7.81
N VAL A 281 1.06 4.75 8.80
CA VAL A 281 1.65 3.44 9.11
C VAL A 281 0.53 2.39 9.06
N LEU A 282 0.70 1.37 8.22
CA LEU A 282 -0.05 0.13 8.28
C LEU A 282 0.55 -0.73 9.39
N VAL A 283 -0.27 -1.10 10.36
CA VAL A 283 0.11 -1.92 11.51
C VAL A 283 -0.62 -3.24 11.42
N THR A 284 0.12 -4.34 11.36
CA THR A 284 -0.42 -5.69 11.49
C THR A 284 -0.20 -6.17 12.92
N PHE A 285 -1.24 -6.61 13.62
CA PHE A 285 -1.16 -6.97 15.03
C PHE A 285 -1.98 -8.21 15.39
N ASP A 286 -1.60 -8.84 16.49
CA ASP A 286 -2.29 -9.97 17.12
C ASP A 286 -3.37 -9.43 18.08
N PRO A 287 -4.66 -9.55 17.73
CA PRO A 287 -5.77 -9.06 18.54
C PRO A 287 -5.90 -9.77 19.88
N SER A 288 -5.25 -10.93 20.07
CA SER A 288 -5.17 -11.60 21.38
C SER A 288 -4.21 -10.91 22.35
N LYS A 289 -3.28 -10.11 21.84
CA LYS A 289 -2.29 -9.34 22.64
C LYS A 289 -2.63 -7.86 22.73
N ILE A 290 -3.08 -7.25 21.63
CA ILE A 290 -3.49 -5.85 21.58
C ILE A 290 -4.71 -5.68 20.70
N SER A 291 -5.79 -5.10 21.24
CA SER A 291 -6.97 -4.76 20.43
C SER A 291 -6.76 -3.47 19.66
N PHE A 292 -7.51 -3.27 18.57
CA PHE A 292 -7.51 -2.01 17.83
C PHE A 292 -7.81 -0.79 18.73
N GLU A 293 -8.77 -0.92 19.64
CA GLU A 293 -9.08 0.11 20.65
C GLU A 293 -7.85 0.48 21.49
N ARG A 294 -7.14 -0.51 22.04
CA ARG A 294 -5.95 -0.28 22.86
C ARG A 294 -4.77 0.24 22.05
N LEU A 295 -4.63 -0.18 20.80
CA LEU A 295 -3.65 0.42 19.88
C LEU A 295 -3.89 1.94 19.75
N LEU A 296 -5.15 2.36 19.72
CA LEU A 296 -5.50 3.78 19.64
C LEU A 296 -5.30 4.50 20.99
N THR A 297 -5.92 4.01 22.07
CA THR A 297 -5.98 4.71 23.37
C THR A 297 -4.68 4.61 24.17
N ASP A 298 -4.04 3.43 24.20
CA ASP A 298 -2.81 3.21 24.97
C ASP A 298 -1.55 3.71 24.24
N TRP A 299 -1.62 3.93 22.92
CA TRP A 299 -0.44 4.23 22.09
C TRP A 299 -0.63 5.41 21.14
N PHE A 300 -1.51 5.31 20.13
CA PHE A 300 -1.63 6.31 19.05
C PHE A 300 -1.82 7.74 19.60
N PHE A 301 -2.80 7.95 20.49
CA PHE A 301 -3.08 9.27 21.06
C PHE A 301 -2.05 9.76 22.08
N ARG A 302 -1.07 8.92 22.44
CA ARG A 302 0.04 9.28 23.35
C ARG A 302 1.32 9.64 22.61
N MET A 303 1.55 9.02 21.44
CA MET A 303 2.79 9.19 20.69
C MET A 303 2.85 10.49 19.86
N HIS A 304 1.71 11.07 19.51
CA HIS A 304 1.62 12.30 18.72
C HIS A 304 0.67 13.32 19.37
N ASP A 305 0.72 14.58 18.93
CA ASP A 305 -0.29 15.60 19.28
C ASP A 305 -1.49 15.54 18.34
N PRO A 306 -2.67 15.06 18.79
CA PRO A 306 -3.87 14.92 17.97
C PRO A 306 -4.72 16.21 17.94
N THR A 307 -4.24 17.32 18.50
CA THR A 307 -4.97 18.59 18.62
C THR A 307 -4.53 19.63 17.58
N THR A 308 -3.45 19.35 16.84
CA THR A 308 -2.89 20.25 15.84
C THR A 308 -3.30 19.88 14.42
N LEU A 309 -4.14 20.71 13.80
CA LEU A 309 -4.60 20.53 12.43
C LEU A 309 -3.43 20.67 11.44
N ASP A 310 -3.30 19.69 10.53
CA ASP A 310 -2.30 19.64 9.45
C ASP A 310 -0.86 19.94 9.91
N ARG A 311 -0.50 19.45 11.10
CA ARG A 311 0.82 19.65 11.69
C ARG A 311 1.11 18.60 12.76
N GLN A 312 2.35 18.18 12.85
CA GLN A 312 2.90 17.50 14.02
C GLN A 312 4.23 18.12 14.41
N GLY A 313 4.31 18.71 15.62
CA GLY A 313 5.53 19.39 16.06
C GLY A 313 6.01 20.45 15.06
N ASN A 314 7.21 20.25 14.51
CA ASN A 314 7.80 21.15 13.51
C ASN A 314 7.38 20.83 12.07
N ASP A 315 6.80 19.66 11.82
CA ASP A 315 6.38 19.19 10.50
C ASP A 315 4.99 19.77 10.17
N ARG A 316 4.91 20.58 9.12
CA ARG A 316 3.72 21.35 8.76
C ARG A 316 3.22 20.97 7.37
N GLY A 317 1.92 20.73 7.27
CA GLY A 317 1.24 20.35 6.03
C GLY A 317 0.28 19.19 6.25
N SER A 318 -0.66 19.02 5.33
CA SER A 318 -1.67 17.96 5.38
C SER A 318 -1.09 16.54 5.32
N SER A 319 0.17 16.39 4.88
CA SER A 319 0.93 15.14 4.99
C SER A 319 1.11 14.69 6.43
N TYR A 320 1.11 15.62 7.39
CA TYR A 320 1.38 15.35 8.81
C TYR A 320 0.12 15.42 9.68
N ARG A 321 -1.07 15.38 9.07
CA ARG A 321 -2.34 15.43 9.80
C ARG A 321 -2.57 14.16 10.62
N SER A 322 -3.36 14.30 11.69
CA SER A 322 -3.82 13.17 12.49
C SER A 322 -5.06 12.55 11.84
N THR A 323 -4.98 11.27 11.46
CA THR A 323 -6.08 10.55 10.81
C THR A 323 -6.04 9.05 11.17
N ILE A 324 -7.20 8.46 11.40
CA ILE A 324 -7.38 7.01 11.50
C ILE A 324 -8.12 6.54 10.24
N PHE A 325 -7.51 5.61 9.50
CA PHE A 325 -8.09 5.06 8.29
C PHE A 325 -8.71 3.68 8.58
N TYR A 326 -10.02 3.55 8.41
CA TYR A 326 -10.76 2.32 8.72
C TYR A 326 -10.94 1.42 7.49
N PHE A 327 -10.79 0.11 7.68
CA PHE A 327 -11.09 -0.91 6.67
C PHE A 327 -12.57 -1.28 6.65
N ASP A 328 -13.25 -1.22 7.79
CA ASP A 328 -14.65 -1.61 7.95
C ASP A 328 -15.42 -0.71 8.92
N ALA A 329 -16.73 -0.98 9.05
CA ALA A 329 -17.62 -0.20 9.89
C ALA A 329 -17.34 -0.36 11.40
N GLU A 330 -16.76 -1.48 11.82
CA GLU A 330 -16.45 -1.72 13.23
C GLU A 330 -15.20 -0.94 13.64
N GLN A 331 -14.14 -0.96 12.82
CA GLN A 331 -12.98 -0.10 13.01
C GLN A 331 -13.38 1.38 13.02
N LYS A 332 -14.27 1.79 12.12
CA LYS A 332 -14.79 3.16 12.14
C LYS A 332 -15.42 3.50 13.50
N ARG A 333 -16.32 2.64 13.98
CA ARG A 333 -17.01 2.83 15.26
C ARG A 333 -16.02 2.90 16.43
N VAL A 334 -15.08 1.96 16.51
CA VAL A 334 -14.05 1.92 17.56
C VAL A 334 -13.14 3.17 17.52
N ALA A 335 -12.78 3.65 16.32
CA ALA A 335 -12.01 4.87 16.17
C ALA A 335 -12.76 6.12 16.65
N GLU A 336 -14.05 6.24 16.30
CA GLU A 336 -14.92 7.32 16.77
C GLU A 336 -15.09 7.30 18.30
N ASP A 337 -15.26 6.11 18.88
CA ASP A 337 -15.36 5.92 20.33
C ASP A 337 -14.05 6.27 21.04
N ALA A 338 -12.90 5.85 20.51
CA ALA A 338 -11.58 6.18 21.07
C ALA A 338 -11.29 7.69 21.04
N ILE A 339 -11.67 8.39 19.96
CA ILE A 339 -11.59 9.86 19.89
C ILE A 339 -12.46 10.50 20.97
N ALA A 340 -13.69 10.03 21.14
CA ALA A 340 -14.60 10.55 22.15
C ALA A 340 -14.08 10.32 23.58
N GLU A 341 -13.56 9.12 23.86
CA GLU A 341 -12.97 8.77 25.15
C GLU A 341 -11.76 9.64 25.47
N VAL A 342 -10.78 9.72 24.56
CA VAL A 342 -9.57 10.51 24.76
C VAL A 342 -9.91 12.00 24.87
N GLY A 343 -10.84 12.50 24.05
CA GLY A 343 -11.33 13.87 24.14
C GLY A 343 -12.00 14.19 25.48
N ALA A 344 -12.72 13.24 26.08
CA ALA A 344 -13.35 13.39 27.38
C ALA A 344 -12.39 13.19 28.57
N SER A 345 -11.25 12.54 28.36
CA SER A 345 -10.31 12.15 29.42
C SER A 345 -9.59 13.33 30.10
N GLY A 346 -9.56 14.50 29.46
CA GLY A 346 -8.77 15.66 29.92
C GLY A 346 -7.25 15.47 29.80
N LYS A 347 -6.78 14.41 29.11
CA LYS A 347 -5.34 14.18 28.84
C LYS A 347 -4.77 15.16 27.82
N TRP A 348 -5.62 15.73 26.98
CA TRP A 348 -5.30 16.80 26.03
C TRP A 348 -6.06 18.08 26.42
N SER A 349 -5.37 19.23 26.36
CA SER A 349 -5.95 20.53 26.71
C SER A 349 -6.89 21.09 25.64
N ASP A 350 -6.60 20.75 24.39
CA ASP A 350 -7.29 21.24 23.21
C ASP A 350 -8.12 20.14 22.55
N PRO A 351 -9.15 20.49 21.75
CA PRO A 351 -9.98 19.50 21.08
C PRO A 351 -9.18 18.59 20.16
N ILE A 352 -9.52 17.30 20.16
CA ILE A 352 -8.99 16.33 19.21
C ILE A 352 -9.47 16.70 17.79
N VAL A 353 -8.54 16.85 16.85
CA VAL A 353 -8.81 17.15 15.43
C VAL A 353 -8.59 15.95 14.53
N THR A 354 -8.25 14.79 15.09
CA THR A 354 -8.09 13.53 14.37
C THR A 354 -9.32 13.21 13.54
N THR A 355 -9.13 12.94 12.25
CA THR A 355 -10.22 12.52 11.35
C THR A 355 -10.35 11.00 11.31
N VAL A 356 -11.54 10.50 10.97
CA VAL A 356 -11.81 9.08 10.72
C VAL A 356 -12.27 8.95 9.27
N GLU A 357 -11.43 8.32 8.45
CA GLU A 357 -11.58 8.26 6.99
C GLU A 357 -11.56 6.80 6.51
N PRO A 358 -12.27 6.41 5.45
CA PRO A 358 -12.09 5.08 4.87
C PRO A 358 -10.69 4.96 4.26
N VAL A 359 -10.09 3.76 4.32
CA VAL A 359 -8.85 3.49 3.57
C VAL A 359 -9.07 3.77 2.09
N LYS A 360 -8.20 4.61 1.52
CA LYS A 360 -8.24 5.03 0.12
C LYS A 360 -6.84 5.30 -0.37
N ASN A 361 -6.51 4.77 -1.56
CA ASN A 361 -5.23 5.03 -2.23
C ASN A 361 -4.03 4.81 -1.30
N TRP A 362 -3.96 3.65 -0.62
CA TRP A 362 -2.77 3.28 0.14
C TRP A 362 -1.62 3.00 -0.83
N SER A 363 -0.52 3.74 -0.67
CA SER A 363 0.73 3.50 -1.39
C SER A 363 1.84 3.28 -0.36
N VAL A 364 2.57 2.18 -0.50
CA VAL A 364 3.74 1.90 0.35
C VAL A 364 4.81 2.95 0.06
N ALA A 365 5.46 3.47 1.11
CA ALA A 365 6.56 4.40 0.93
C ALA A 365 7.82 3.67 0.46
N GLU A 366 8.72 4.44 -0.14
CA GLU A 366 9.96 3.94 -0.71
C GLU A 366 10.83 3.19 0.34
N PRO A 367 11.63 2.19 -0.07
CA PRO A 367 12.38 1.35 0.87
C PRO A 367 13.29 2.12 1.84
N GLU A 368 13.81 3.29 1.46
CA GLU A 368 14.60 4.12 2.35
C GLU A 368 13.83 4.74 3.54
N HIS A 369 12.49 4.71 3.49
CA HIS A 369 11.60 5.19 4.55
C HIS A 369 11.14 4.08 5.49
N GLN A 370 11.13 2.82 5.03
CA GLN A 370 10.86 1.66 5.86
C GLN A 370 11.97 1.49 6.89
N ASP A 371 11.62 1.17 8.14
CA ASP A 371 12.59 0.93 9.22
C ASP A 371 13.62 2.07 9.41
N TYR A 372 13.26 3.32 9.06
CA TYR A 372 14.23 4.41 8.94
C TYR A 372 15.00 4.65 10.25
N LEU A 373 14.32 4.68 11.40
CA LEU A 373 14.95 4.90 12.70
C LEU A 373 15.61 3.65 13.28
N ALA A 374 15.21 2.44 12.85
CA ALA A 374 15.92 1.23 13.22
C ALA A 374 17.31 1.19 12.56
N SER A 375 17.41 1.60 11.28
CA SER A 375 18.70 1.72 10.58
C SER A 375 19.47 2.98 10.99
N ARG A 376 18.79 4.04 11.43
CA ARG A 376 19.37 5.32 11.86
C ARG A 376 18.81 5.75 13.24
N PRO A 377 19.30 5.17 14.35
CA PRO A 377 18.74 5.44 15.69
C PRO A 377 18.83 6.90 16.17
N ASN A 378 19.74 7.68 15.59
CA ASN A 378 19.89 9.11 15.86
C ASN A 378 19.23 10.00 14.79
N GLY A 379 18.36 9.42 13.97
CA GLY A 379 17.60 10.11 12.94
C GLY A 379 16.55 11.07 13.52
N TYR A 380 15.94 11.87 12.65
CA TYR A 380 14.91 12.81 13.06
C TYR A 380 13.66 12.08 13.55
N THR A 381 13.14 12.51 14.70
CA THR A 381 11.79 12.19 15.18
C THR A 381 11.31 13.30 16.11
N CYS A 382 10.02 13.63 16.02
CA CYS A 382 9.34 14.46 17.01
C CYS A 382 8.36 13.65 17.88
N HIS A 383 8.30 12.33 17.67
CA HIS A 383 7.38 11.44 18.38
C HIS A 383 8.02 10.89 19.64
N PHE A 384 7.22 10.85 20.70
CA PHE A 384 7.57 10.24 21.97
C PHE A 384 6.29 9.91 22.72
N LEU A 385 6.34 8.88 23.56
CA LEU A 385 5.19 8.52 24.39
C LEU A 385 5.04 9.51 25.53
N ARG A 386 3.92 10.24 25.51
CA ARG A 386 3.56 11.14 26.61
C ARG A 386 3.20 10.32 27.85
N PRO A 387 3.72 10.70 29.02
CA PRO A 387 3.29 10.10 30.27
C PRO A 387 1.84 10.53 30.52
N TRP A 388 0.94 9.56 30.56
CA TRP A 388 -0.35 9.76 31.19
C TRP A 388 -0.21 9.15 32.57
N ASP A 389 -0.43 9.93 33.62
CA ASP A 389 -0.49 9.35 34.97
C ASP A 389 -1.62 8.32 34.98
N GLU A 390 -1.25 7.04 34.92
CA GLU A 390 -2.05 5.95 35.47
C GLU A 390 -1.93 6.14 36.97
N GLY A 391 -3.01 6.59 37.62
CA GLY A 391 -2.99 7.12 38.98
C GLY A 391 -1.96 6.44 39.88
N VAL A 392 -0.96 7.22 40.31
CA VAL A 392 -0.03 6.85 41.37
C VAL A 392 -0.85 6.53 42.62
N THR A 393 -1.18 5.27 42.83
CA THR A 393 -1.37 4.77 44.20
C THR A 393 0.02 4.65 44.79
N ASN A 394 0.40 5.67 45.56
CA ASN A 394 1.55 5.64 46.44
C ASN A 394 1.65 4.28 47.16
N GLN A 395 2.67 3.50 46.83
CA GLN A 395 3.29 2.61 47.80
C GLN A 395 4.68 3.15 48.15
N ARG A 396 4.67 3.83 49.29
CA ARG A 396 5.77 4.29 50.15
C ARG A 396 6.37 5.66 49.87
#